data_AF-A0A397S9L8-F1
#
_entry.id   AF-A0A397S9L8-F1
#
_cell.length_a   1.000
_cell.length_b   1.000
_cell.length_c   1.000
_cell.angle_alpha   90.00
_cell.angle_beta   90.00
_cell.angle_gamma   90.00
#
_symmetry.space_group_name_H-M   'P 1'
#
loop_
_entity.id
_entity.type
_entity.pdbx_description
1 polymer ?
#
loop_
_entity_poly.entity_id
_entity_poly.type
_entity_poly.pdbx_seq_one_letter_code
_entity_poly.pdbx_strand_id
1 'polypeptide(L)'
;MTNTQSDFWLPFWLDLHRLYHINTTKYPTFTTFSKALIKFASLGYQLTLIDGQYVKAWSEINQDPLQPLKQLPGRKPQWYQRYIDQNTVGDNRHLLKPIVIDKAILPSHKPPHISPEYYFRPKSEWIVYWHAPSSSALFGRTIEQKNDPFSKSISFIEHWIHNPPSTFSIYGSPKKYPSILSPCPGCNLHTPFHRDTRPNCVFIAPTLHLHSIKTQKKDRTFLDNLPRIPYKKCLFLSQPINTLKVLIYNIYTHSIGIPDTIPSSTPLPTIHPHNINTLPNNSPLITRLLLGCSSSIYKLISLSSRIYDRTQFTFYTDGSVFNLGTPQSLSGSRWVETTDPNNLLTFNSRLTQHISSTHAEVMAILTALIICPHSSLINVYTDSSSCIHTFNKILNPLIGTRKLQKIPNHLIWLGIKYIISFNHLNVILHKVKAHSNILYNDMADNLAKSGTQLPHTLYINFKNLPRQNATLTWLNLGPIERPTRKWAKDIISCR
;
A
#
# COMPACT_ATOMS: atom_id res chain seq x y z
N MET A 1 7.42 31.55 -45.73
CA MET A 1 7.01 30.28 -46.37
C MET A 1 8.14 29.31 -46.07
N THR A 2 8.01 28.22 -45.32
CA THR A 2 6.90 27.33 -45.02
C THR A 2 7.20 26.58 -43.70
N ASN A 3 6.12 26.26 -42.98
CA ASN A 3 6.02 25.39 -41.81
C ASN A 3 7.09 24.29 -41.64
N THR A 4 7.58 24.13 -40.40
CA THR A 4 7.84 22.79 -39.83
C THR A 4 7.25 22.69 -38.43
N GLN A 5 5.95 22.40 -38.43
CA GLN A 5 5.29 21.67 -37.37
C GLN A 5 5.67 20.19 -37.55
N SER A 6 6.64 19.70 -36.78
CA SER A 6 7.04 18.27 -36.68
C SER A 6 8.22 18.18 -35.69
N ASP A 7 8.24 17.46 -34.59
CA ASP A 7 7.30 16.49 -34.05
C ASP A 7 7.38 16.49 -32.52
N PHE A 8 6.24 16.72 -31.89
CA PHE A 8 5.84 15.97 -30.70
C PHE A 8 5.94 14.50 -31.07
N TRP A 9 6.85 13.68 -30.52
CA TRP A 9 6.75 12.21 -30.46
C TRP A 9 8.04 11.64 -29.82
N LEU A 10 7.97 11.20 -28.56
CA LEU A 10 8.63 9.95 -28.16
C LEU A 10 7.51 8.99 -27.72
N PRO A 11 6.89 8.30 -28.69
CA PRO A 11 5.95 7.22 -28.47
C PRO A 11 6.78 5.99 -28.14
N PHE A 12 6.36 5.23 -27.14
CA PHE A 12 6.96 3.94 -26.76
C PHE A 12 8.41 4.02 -26.27
N TRP A 13 8.52 3.82 -24.96
CA TRP A 13 9.74 3.51 -24.24
C TRP A 13 10.49 2.36 -24.94
N LEU A 14 11.75 2.62 -25.32
CA LEU A 14 12.61 1.63 -25.94
C LEU A 14 13.50 0.93 -24.90
N ASP A 15 13.73 -0.35 -25.16
CA ASP A 15 14.63 -1.23 -24.44
C ASP A 15 16.04 -0.63 -24.27
N LEU A 16 16.65 -0.85 -23.09
CA LEU A 16 17.95 -0.31 -22.66
C LEU A 16 19.07 -0.53 -23.69
N HIS A 17 18.95 -1.58 -24.51
CA HIS A 17 19.95 -1.99 -25.50
C HIS A 17 20.06 -1.05 -26.71
N ARG A 18 19.02 -0.25 -27.04
CA ARG A 18 19.06 0.65 -28.22
C ARG A 18 19.65 2.04 -27.93
N LEU A 19 19.79 2.44 -26.66
CA LEU A 19 20.42 3.72 -26.29
C LEU A 19 21.95 3.71 -26.43
N TYR A 20 22.58 2.53 -26.35
CA TYR A 20 24.03 2.37 -26.52
C TYR A 20 24.51 2.52 -27.97
N HIS A 21 23.61 2.46 -28.96
CA HIS A 21 23.95 2.48 -30.40
C HIS A 21 23.42 3.73 -31.14
N ILE A 22 23.18 4.84 -30.43
CA ILE A 22 22.78 6.09 -31.08
C ILE A 22 23.97 6.63 -31.90
N ASN A 23 23.80 6.67 -33.23
CA ASN A 23 24.76 7.30 -34.14
C ASN A 23 24.76 8.83 -33.92
N THR A 24 25.83 9.32 -33.31
CA THR A 24 26.01 10.72 -32.86
C THR A 24 26.05 11.75 -34.00
N THR A 25 26.19 11.31 -35.25
CA THR A 25 26.29 12.18 -36.43
C THR A 25 24.94 12.66 -36.96
N LYS A 26 23.82 12.05 -36.55
CA LYS A 26 22.45 12.44 -36.98
C LYS A 26 21.75 13.44 -36.05
N TYR A 27 22.37 13.86 -34.95
CA TYR A 27 21.73 14.72 -33.94
C TYR A 27 22.63 15.93 -33.60
N PRO A 28 22.09 17.17 -33.56
CA PRO A 28 22.88 18.35 -33.24
C PRO A 28 23.45 18.29 -31.81
N THR A 29 24.68 18.75 -31.65
CA THR A 29 25.45 18.73 -30.41
C THR A 29 24.84 19.65 -29.35
N PHE A 30 23.98 19.11 -28.48
CA PHE A 30 23.61 19.75 -27.22
C PHE A 30 24.45 19.17 -26.08
N THR A 31 25.30 20.00 -25.46
CA THR A 31 26.46 19.55 -24.65
C THR A 31 26.20 19.32 -23.16
N THR A 32 24.98 19.50 -22.64
CA THR A 32 24.70 19.26 -21.20
C THR A 32 23.28 18.79 -20.93
N PHE A 33 22.32 19.33 -21.70
CA PHE A 33 20.90 18.99 -21.63
C PHE A 33 20.64 17.49 -21.75
N SER A 34 21.14 16.85 -22.81
CA SER A 34 20.89 15.43 -23.10
C SER A 34 21.56 14.53 -22.05
N LYS A 35 22.79 14.82 -21.63
CA LYS A 35 23.50 14.01 -20.62
C LYS A 35 22.85 14.11 -19.24
N ALA A 36 22.39 15.31 -18.85
CA ALA A 36 21.67 15.50 -17.59
C ALA A 36 20.31 14.81 -17.61
N LEU A 37 19.58 14.89 -18.72
CA LEU A 37 18.25 14.29 -18.90
C LEU A 37 18.32 12.75 -19.05
N ILE A 38 19.37 12.22 -19.70
CA ILE A 38 19.71 10.79 -19.75
C ILE A 38 20.08 10.28 -18.35
N LYS A 39 20.86 11.05 -17.57
CA LYS A 39 21.17 10.73 -16.16
C LYS A 39 19.92 10.83 -15.26
N PHE A 40 19.00 11.74 -15.57
CA PHE A 40 17.71 11.89 -14.88
C PHE A 40 16.76 10.73 -15.19
N ALA A 41 16.71 10.31 -16.46
CA ALA A 41 15.94 9.19 -16.96
C ALA A 41 16.49 7.83 -16.48
N SER A 42 17.82 7.68 -16.40
CA SER A 42 18.45 6.45 -15.90
C SER A 42 18.30 6.24 -14.40
N LEU A 43 17.96 7.29 -13.65
CA LEU A 43 17.79 7.27 -12.19
C LEU A 43 16.31 7.32 -11.73
N GLY A 44 15.35 7.33 -12.66
CA GLY A 44 13.91 7.24 -12.35
C GLY A 44 13.28 8.50 -11.74
N TYR A 45 13.94 9.66 -11.80
CA TYR A 45 13.39 10.89 -11.21
C TYR A 45 12.35 11.54 -12.12
N GLN A 46 11.09 11.47 -11.71
CA GLN A 46 9.97 12.09 -12.42
C GLN A 46 9.99 13.62 -12.27
N LEU A 47 9.98 14.37 -13.39
CA LEU A 47 9.91 15.84 -13.44
C LEU A 47 8.56 16.42 -12.98
N THR A 48 7.50 15.63 -13.10
CA THR A 48 6.14 16.00 -12.70
C THR A 48 5.75 15.41 -11.34
N LEU A 49 4.74 16.01 -10.71
CA LEU A 49 4.03 15.41 -9.58
C LEU A 49 3.21 14.20 -10.04
N ILE A 50 2.77 13.37 -9.09
CA ILE A 50 2.08 12.10 -9.33
C ILE A 50 0.79 12.20 -10.16
N ASP A 51 0.21 13.40 -10.26
CA ASP A 51 -1.01 13.67 -11.03
C ASP A 51 -0.73 14.06 -12.49
N GLY A 52 0.55 14.28 -12.85
CA GLY A 52 0.95 14.66 -14.21
C GLY A 52 0.57 16.08 -14.59
N GLN A 53 0.04 16.86 -13.65
CA GLN A 53 -0.50 18.20 -13.88
C GLN A 53 0.47 19.31 -13.49
N TYR A 54 1.41 19.04 -12.58
CA TYR A 54 2.32 20.04 -12.03
C TYR A 54 3.78 19.62 -12.13
N VAL A 55 4.66 20.59 -12.34
CA VAL A 55 6.11 20.36 -12.33
C VAL A 55 6.64 20.43 -10.89
N LYS A 56 7.46 19.44 -10.51
CA LYS A 56 8.12 19.43 -9.20
C LYS A 56 9.03 20.64 -9.04
N ALA A 57 9.17 21.15 -7.82
CA ALA A 57 10.13 22.21 -7.56
C ALA A 57 11.57 21.72 -7.78
N TRP A 58 12.49 22.62 -8.17
CA TRP A 58 13.90 22.23 -8.35
C TRP A 58 14.50 21.57 -7.09
N SER A 59 14.11 22.00 -5.89
CA SER A 59 14.54 21.39 -4.62
C SER A 59 14.03 19.97 -4.39
N GLU A 60 12.94 19.57 -5.07
CA GLU A 60 12.39 18.21 -5.05
C GLU A 60 13.04 17.32 -6.13
N ILE A 61 13.55 17.94 -7.20
CA ILE A 61 14.26 17.32 -8.32
C ILE A 61 15.74 17.11 -7.96
N ASN A 62 16.34 18.08 -7.25
CA ASN A 62 17.76 18.15 -6.91
C ASN A 62 18.07 17.43 -5.58
N GLN A 63 17.68 16.16 -5.49
CA GLN A 63 17.95 15.30 -4.34
C GLN A 63 19.05 14.29 -4.67
N ASP A 64 19.89 13.97 -3.69
CA ASP A 64 20.93 12.96 -3.81
C ASP A 64 20.26 11.57 -3.99
N PRO A 65 20.61 10.81 -5.04
CA PRO A 65 20.00 9.51 -5.29
C PRO A 65 20.22 8.46 -4.21
N LEU A 66 21.31 8.58 -3.46
CA LEU A 66 21.66 7.66 -2.37
C LEU A 66 21.15 8.18 -1.02
N GLN A 67 20.86 9.48 -0.92
CA GLN A 67 20.35 10.14 0.28
C GLN A 67 19.23 11.13 -0.07
N PRO A 68 17.96 10.68 -0.23
CA PRO A 68 16.86 11.53 -0.71
C PRO A 68 16.56 12.78 0.14
N LEU A 69 17.08 12.84 1.37
CA LEU A 69 16.96 13.99 2.27
C LEU A 69 18.04 15.06 2.05
N LYS A 70 19.09 14.76 1.28
CA LYS A 70 20.22 15.65 1.02
C LYS A 70 20.10 16.27 -0.36
N GLN A 71 20.22 17.60 -0.45
CA GLN A 71 20.24 18.29 -1.74
C GLN A 71 21.64 18.25 -2.33
N LEU A 72 21.73 18.05 -3.64
CA LEU A 72 23.01 18.15 -4.34
C LEU A 72 23.45 19.61 -4.41
N PRO A 73 24.73 19.93 -4.14
CA PRO A 73 25.23 21.29 -4.24
C PRO A 73 25.15 21.77 -5.69
N GLY A 74 24.63 22.98 -5.91
CA GLY A 74 24.54 23.56 -7.24
C GLY A 74 23.47 24.64 -7.37
N ARG A 75 23.65 25.53 -8.35
CA ARG A 75 22.62 26.51 -8.72
C ARG A 75 21.51 25.83 -9.52
N LYS A 76 20.28 26.34 -9.39
CA LYS A 76 19.15 25.97 -10.25
C LYS A 76 19.57 26.17 -11.71
N PRO A 77 19.49 25.14 -12.57
CA PRO A 77 19.98 25.24 -13.94
C PRO A 77 19.04 26.09 -14.80
N GLN A 78 19.60 26.82 -15.76
CA GLN A 78 18.85 27.71 -16.62
C GLN A 78 17.79 27.00 -17.47
N TRP A 79 18.05 25.74 -17.88
CA TRP A 79 17.07 24.96 -18.64
C TRP A 79 15.77 24.72 -17.86
N TYR A 80 15.86 24.50 -16.54
CA TYR A 80 14.68 24.24 -15.71
C TYR A 80 13.83 25.51 -15.62
N GLN A 81 14.47 26.67 -15.48
CA GLN A 81 13.75 27.95 -15.50
C GLN A 81 13.05 28.16 -16.85
N ARG A 82 13.76 27.99 -17.97
CA ARG A 82 13.16 28.09 -19.32
C ARG A 82 11.99 27.12 -19.52
N TYR A 83 12.11 25.89 -19.02
CA TYR A 83 11.02 24.91 -19.10
C TYR A 83 9.77 25.38 -18.35
N ILE A 84 9.93 25.89 -17.12
CA ILE A 84 8.83 26.45 -16.33
C ILE A 84 8.19 27.64 -17.05
N ASP A 85 9.01 28.58 -17.54
CA ASP A 85 8.53 29.80 -18.20
C ASP A 85 7.73 29.50 -19.48
N GLN A 86 8.10 28.45 -20.22
CA GLN A 86 7.46 28.08 -21.48
C GLN A 86 6.28 27.11 -21.34
N ASN A 87 6.30 26.23 -20.35
CA ASN A 87 5.37 25.08 -20.28
C ASN A 87 4.41 25.12 -19.09
N THR A 88 4.49 26.13 -18.22
CA THR A 88 3.60 26.22 -17.05
C THR A 88 2.80 27.52 -16.99
N VAL A 89 1.70 27.50 -16.22
CA VAL A 89 0.82 28.65 -15.99
C VAL A 89 0.81 29.00 -14.52
N GLY A 90 1.07 30.29 -14.26
CA GLY A 90 1.07 30.86 -12.91
C GLY A 90 2.15 30.29 -12.00
N ASP A 91 2.19 30.77 -10.77
CA ASP A 91 3.26 30.44 -9.80
C ASP A 91 3.18 29.00 -9.26
N ASN A 92 2.08 28.30 -9.53
CA ASN A 92 1.84 26.93 -9.09
C ASN A 92 2.54 25.88 -9.96
N ARG A 93 3.27 26.27 -11.02
CA ARG A 93 3.95 25.36 -11.96
C ARG A 93 2.99 24.34 -12.61
N HIS A 94 1.74 24.76 -12.87
CA HIS A 94 0.73 23.93 -13.53
C HIS A 94 1.05 23.83 -15.02
N LEU A 95 1.16 22.62 -15.56
CA LEU A 95 1.51 22.40 -16.96
C LEU A 95 0.41 22.90 -17.91
N LEU A 96 0.82 23.54 -19.01
CA LEU A 96 -0.07 23.89 -20.12
C LEU A 96 -0.66 22.64 -20.79
N LYS A 97 0.17 21.60 -20.91
CA LYS A 97 -0.20 20.27 -21.44
C LYS A 97 0.14 19.21 -20.38
N PRO A 98 -0.87 18.61 -19.71
CA PRO A 98 -0.64 17.55 -18.74
C PRO A 98 0.10 16.35 -19.35
N ILE A 99 0.92 15.68 -18.55
CA ILE A 99 1.67 14.49 -18.94
C ILE A 99 0.96 13.26 -18.36
N VAL A 100 0.63 12.28 -19.20
CA VAL A 100 0.10 10.99 -18.73
C VAL A 100 1.22 10.20 -18.10
N ILE A 101 1.00 9.69 -16.89
CA ILE A 101 2.00 8.95 -16.13
C ILE A 101 1.56 7.50 -16.01
N ASP A 102 2.33 6.60 -16.63
CA ASP A 102 2.07 5.15 -16.57
C ASP A 102 2.67 4.51 -15.31
N LYS A 103 3.76 5.09 -14.77
CA LYS A 103 4.45 4.65 -13.55
C LYS A 103 4.94 5.86 -12.76
N ALA A 104 4.47 6.00 -11.52
CA ALA A 104 4.86 7.08 -10.61
C ALA A 104 5.57 6.52 -9.38
N ILE A 105 6.66 7.18 -8.96
CA ILE A 105 7.27 6.92 -7.66
C ILE A 105 6.49 7.72 -6.63
N LEU A 106 5.88 7.01 -5.67
CA LEU A 106 5.16 7.64 -4.57
C LEU A 106 6.13 8.41 -3.66
N PRO A 107 5.86 9.68 -3.35
CA PRO A 107 6.59 10.39 -2.32
C PRO A 107 6.53 9.62 -1.00
N SER A 108 7.66 9.55 -0.30
CA SER A 108 7.72 8.90 1.01
C SER A 108 6.74 9.56 1.98
N HIS A 109 5.95 8.75 2.68
CA HIS A 109 5.05 9.19 3.72
C HIS A 109 5.85 9.77 4.90
N LYS A 110 5.51 10.99 5.32
CA LYS A 110 6.19 11.71 6.41
C LYS A 110 5.19 11.98 7.53
N PRO A 111 5.02 11.05 8.48
CA PRO A 111 4.18 11.30 9.64
C PRO A 111 4.81 12.35 10.58
N PRO A 112 3.99 13.06 11.37
CA PRO A 112 4.44 13.82 12.52
C PRO A 112 5.33 12.99 13.45
N HIS A 113 6.29 13.66 14.09
CA HIS A 113 7.13 13.02 15.10
C HIS A 113 6.30 12.67 16.33
N ILE A 114 6.38 11.43 16.80
CA ILE A 114 5.67 11.02 18.02
C ILE A 114 6.46 11.43 19.25
N SER A 115 5.98 12.44 19.98
CA SER A 115 6.57 12.84 21.26
C SER A 115 6.41 11.74 22.33
N PRO A 116 7.39 11.57 23.24
CA PRO A 116 7.26 10.69 24.40
C PRO A 116 6.30 11.25 25.48
N GLU A 117 5.98 12.54 25.43
CA GLU A 117 5.06 13.17 26.39
C GLU A 117 3.62 12.70 26.17
N TYR A 118 2.89 12.40 27.26
CA TYR A 118 1.48 11.99 27.18
C TYR A 118 0.61 13.02 26.45
N TYR A 119 0.86 14.31 26.69
CA TYR A 119 0.29 15.42 25.93
C TYR A 119 1.42 16.22 25.31
N PHE A 120 1.42 16.36 23.99
CA PHE A 120 2.41 17.16 23.29
C PHE A 120 1.72 18.19 22.39
N ARG A 121 2.21 19.42 22.38
CA ARG A 121 1.64 20.52 21.58
C ARG A 121 2.65 20.98 20.53
N PRO A 122 2.58 20.45 19.29
CA PRO A 122 3.50 20.84 18.25
C PRO A 122 3.30 22.30 17.84
N LYS A 123 4.41 23.00 17.55
CA LYS A 123 4.37 24.37 17.04
C LYS A 123 4.33 24.36 15.51
N SER A 124 3.30 24.98 14.94
CA SER A 124 3.18 25.22 13.49
C SER A 124 3.27 23.95 12.62
N GLU A 125 2.72 22.84 13.11
CA GLU A 125 2.64 21.59 12.36
C GLU A 125 1.36 21.55 11.53
N TRP A 126 1.52 21.46 10.21
CA TRP A 126 0.43 21.36 9.26
C TRP A 126 0.39 19.98 8.64
N ILE A 127 -0.82 19.42 8.56
CA ILE A 127 -1.02 18.05 8.12
C ILE A 127 -2.11 17.95 7.06
N VAL A 128 -2.06 16.85 6.31
CA VAL A 128 -3.17 16.34 5.51
C VAL A 128 -3.47 14.90 5.91
N TYR A 129 -4.75 14.53 5.89
CA TYR A 129 -5.25 13.23 6.29
C TYR A 129 -6.35 12.75 5.33
N TRP A 130 -6.36 11.47 4.96
CA TRP A 130 -7.46 10.91 4.17
C TRP A 130 -8.56 10.41 5.09
N HIS A 131 -9.71 11.09 5.10
CA HIS A 131 -10.87 10.67 5.85
C HIS A 131 -11.75 9.77 4.99
N ALA A 132 -11.58 8.46 5.18
CA ALA A 132 -12.25 7.43 4.41
C ALA A 132 -13.79 7.53 4.43
N PRO A 133 -14.46 7.77 5.58
CA PRO A 133 -15.93 7.82 5.61
C PRO A 133 -16.54 8.91 4.71
N SER A 134 -15.87 10.05 4.56
CA SER A 134 -16.31 11.12 3.64
C SER A 134 -15.60 11.10 2.29
N SER A 135 -14.73 10.12 2.04
CA SER A 135 -13.92 10.01 0.82
C SER A 135 -13.21 11.31 0.44
N SER A 136 -12.63 11.99 1.43
CA SER A 136 -12.05 13.32 1.24
C SER A 136 -10.74 13.52 2.02
N ALA A 137 -9.84 14.32 1.45
CA ALA A 137 -8.67 14.80 2.18
C ALA A 137 -9.06 15.95 3.13
N LEU A 138 -8.73 15.80 4.41
CA LEU A 138 -8.85 16.82 5.44
C LEU A 138 -7.50 17.50 5.65
N PHE A 139 -7.52 18.82 5.74
CA PHE A 139 -6.34 19.62 6.02
C PHE A 139 -6.47 20.23 7.40
N GLY A 140 -5.34 20.47 8.06
CA GLY A 140 -5.41 21.14 9.34
C GLY A 140 -4.08 21.37 10.01
N ARG A 141 -4.18 22.04 11.16
CA ARG A 141 -3.06 22.35 12.04
C ARG A 141 -3.17 21.50 13.29
N THR A 142 -2.11 20.77 13.63
CA THR A 142 -2.11 19.98 14.86
C THR A 142 -2.17 20.92 16.07
N ILE A 143 -3.13 20.67 16.96
CA ILE A 143 -3.33 21.44 18.20
C ILE A 143 -2.61 20.73 19.35
N GLU A 144 -2.90 19.45 19.51
CA GLU A 144 -2.41 18.61 20.61
C GLU A 144 -2.33 17.17 20.13
N GLN A 145 -1.30 16.49 20.56
CA GLN A 145 -1.09 15.07 20.38
C GLN A 145 -1.25 14.39 21.74
N LYS A 146 -2.00 13.29 21.77
CA LYS A 146 -2.20 12.45 22.95
C LYS A 146 -1.50 11.11 22.72
N ASN A 147 -0.49 10.84 23.54
CA ASN A 147 0.38 9.66 23.47
C ASN A 147 0.16 8.80 24.70
N ASP A 148 -0.93 8.05 24.69
CA ASP A 148 -1.16 7.08 25.75
C ASP A 148 -0.15 5.92 25.61
N PRO A 149 0.59 5.53 26.65
CA PRO A 149 1.53 4.40 26.59
C PRO A 149 0.86 3.09 26.14
N PHE A 150 -0.45 2.95 26.35
CA PHE A 150 -1.22 1.74 26.05
C PHE A 150 -2.03 1.85 24.76
N SER A 151 -1.96 2.95 24.03
CA SER A 151 -2.72 3.13 22.78
C SER A 151 -1.92 3.83 21.70
N LYS A 152 -2.38 3.74 20.44
CA LYS A 152 -1.74 4.46 19.34
C LYS A 152 -1.89 5.98 19.55
N SER A 153 -0.82 6.71 19.26
CA SER A 153 -0.84 8.17 19.29
C SER A 153 -1.98 8.72 18.42
N ILE A 154 -2.74 9.66 18.98
CA ILE A 154 -3.77 10.41 18.28
C ILE A 154 -3.46 11.90 18.30
N SER A 155 -3.86 12.61 17.25
CA SER A 155 -3.74 14.06 17.18
C SER A 155 -5.12 14.71 17.09
N PHE A 156 -5.30 15.79 17.82
CA PHE A 156 -6.37 16.76 17.67
C PHE A 156 -5.93 17.82 16.68
N ILE A 157 -6.71 18.01 15.62
CA ILE A 157 -6.35 18.86 14.50
C ILE A 157 -7.42 19.92 14.30
N GLU A 158 -7.02 21.19 14.28
CA GLU A 158 -7.86 22.28 13.84
C GLU A 158 -8.15 22.12 12.35
N HIS A 159 -9.42 22.07 11.97
CA HIS A 159 -9.84 21.81 10.61
C HIS A 159 -9.71 23.05 9.73
N TRP A 160 -9.04 22.90 8.58
CA TRP A 160 -8.90 23.92 7.56
C TRP A 160 -9.42 23.40 6.21
N ILE A 161 -10.11 24.24 5.47
CA ILE A 161 -10.74 23.90 4.20
C ILE A 161 -10.17 24.71 3.05
N HIS A 162 -10.20 24.13 1.85
CA HIS A 162 -9.95 24.90 0.64
C HIS A 162 -11.21 25.70 0.29
N ASN A 163 -11.23 26.97 0.68
CA ASN A 163 -12.30 27.91 0.35
C ASN A 163 -11.70 29.27 -0.07
N PRO A 164 -11.28 29.40 -1.34
CA PRO A 164 -10.67 30.63 -1.84
C PRO A 164 -11.70 31.78 -1.86
N PRO A 165 -11.34 32.99 -1.38
CA PRO A 165 -12.20 34.17 -1.47
C PRO A 165 -12.64 34.51 -2.90
N SER A 166 -13.80 35.16 -3.04
CA SER A 166 -14.38 35.54 -4.35
C SER A 166 -13.46 36.43 -5.19
N THR A 167 -12.56 37.19 -4.57
CA THR A 167 -11.55 38.02 -5.24
C THR A 167 -10.54 37.24 -6.08
N PHE A 168 -10.39 35.93 -5.84
CA PHE A 168 -9.57 35.05 -6.68
C PHE A 168 -10.19 34.76 -8.05
N SER A 169 -11.44 35.17 -8.30
CA SER A 169 -12.08 35.09 -9.63
C SER A 169 -11.27 35.79 -10.73
N ILE A 170 -10.41 36.76 -10.40
CA ILE A 170 -9.49 37.45 -11.32
C ILE A 170 -8.59 36.47 -12.08
N TYR A 171 -8.24 35.33 -11.47
CA TYR A 171 -7.42 34.31 -12.14
C TYR A 171 -8.20 33.52 -13.21
N GLY A 172 -9.49 33.75 -13.37
CA GLY A 172 -10.37 33.23 -14.43
C GLY A 172 -10.74 31.74 -14.31
N SER A 173 -9.83 30.89 -13.81
CA SER A 173 -10.13 29.48 -13.54
C SER A 173 -9.60 29.04 -12.18
N PRO A 174 -10.32 28.16 -11.45
CA PRO A 174 -9.86 27.60 -10.18
C PRO A 174 -8.49 26.92 -10.24
N LYS A 175 -8.09 26.41 -11.42
CA LYS A 175 -6.77 25.77 -11.63
C LYS A 175 -5.59 26.73 -11.46
N LYS A 176 -5.82 28.03 -11.64
CA LYS A 176 -4.80 29.08 -11.47
C LYS A 176 -4.74 29.64 -10.05
N TYR A 177 -5.65 29.22 -9.16
CA TYR A 177 -5.68 29.74 -7.80
C TYR A 177 -4.50 29.21 -7.00
N PRO A 178 -3.84 30.03 -6.16
CA PRO A 178 -2.82 29.52 -5.26
C PRO A 178 -3.44 28.50 -4.30
N SER A 179 -2.62 27.59 -3.80
CA SER A 179 -3.07 26.55 -2.86
C SER A 179 -3.33 27.16 -1.49
N ILE A 180 -4.54 27.69 -1.31
CA ILE A 180 -4.97 28.44 -0.13
C ILE A 180 -5.89 27.58 0.76
N LEU A 181 -5.70 27.69 2.07
CA LEU A 181 -6.58 27.15 3.09
C LEU A 181 -7.10 28.27 4.01
N SER A 182 -8.32 28.11 4.49
CA SER A 182 -8.95 28.95 5.52
C SER A 182 -9.53 28.09 6.65
N PRO A 183 -9.69 28.62 7.87
CA PRO A 183 -10.27 27.87 8.98
C PRO A 183 -11.68 27.40 8.62
N CYS A 184 -12.00 26.15 8.96
CA CYS A 184 -13.34 25.66 8.80
C CYS A 184 -14.30 26.42 9.74
N PRO A 185 -15.43 26.96 9.25
CA PRO A 185 -16.39 27.68 10.10
C PRO A 185 -17.16 26.76 11.06
N GLY A 186 -17.06 25.43 10.88
CA GLY A 186 -17.83 24.41 11.59
C GLY A 186 -18.37 23.41 10.58
N CYS A 187 -18.20 22.11 10.85
CA CYS A 187 -18.76 21.05 10.01
C CYS A 187 -19.05 19.80 10.86
N ASN A 188 -19.69 18.80 10.25
CA ASN A 188 -20.10 17.56 10.92
C ASN A 188 -18.94 16.67 11.38
N LEU A 189 -17.69 17.03 11.05
CA LEU A 189 -16.48 16.36 11.51
C LEU A 189 -15.96 16.92 12.84
N HIS A 190 -16.62 17.94 13.40
CA HIS A 190 -16.21 18.53 14.66
C HIS A 190 -16.31 17.51 15.80
N THR A 191 -15.20 17.30 16.49
CA THR A 191 -15.10 16.52 17.72
C THR A 191 -14.90 17.47 18.90
N PRO A 192 -15.64 17.29 20.01
CA PRO A 192 -15.49 18.12 21.20
C PRO A 192 -14.04 18.15 21.71
N PHE A 193 -13.49 19.36 21.82
CA PHE A 193 -12.17 19.62 22.40
C PHE A 193 -12.26 20.75 23.42
N HIS A 194 -12.13 20.41 24.70
CA HIS A 194 -12.38 21.34 25.82
C HIS A 194 -11.15 22.13 26.25
N ARG A 195 -9.95 21.78 25.77
CA ARG A 195 -8.67 22.38 26.20
C ARG A 195 -8.29 23.66 25.46
N ASP A 196 -8.90 23.90 24.30
CA ASP A 196 -8.74 25.12 23.51
C ASP A 196 -10.07 25.42 22.80
N THR A 197 -10.69 26.54 23.12
CA THR A 197 -11.99 26.95 22.57
C THR A 197 -11.86 27.88 21.35
N ARG A 198 -10.63 28.25 20.96
CA ARG A 198 -10.38 29.12 19.80
C ARG A 198 -10.70 28.46 18.45
N PRO A 199 -10.45 27.15 18.24
CA PRO A 199 -10.80 26.48 17.00
C PRO A 199 -12.30 26.26 16.85
N ASN A 200 -12.90 26.75 15.75
CA ASN A 200 -14.31 26.51 15.45
C ASN A 200 -14.61 25.05 15.06
N CYS A 201 -13.62 24.32 14.54
CA CYS A 201 -13.77 22.96 14.07
C CYS A 201 -12.51 22.15 14.37
N VAL A 202 -12.64 21.02 15.06
CA VAL A 202 -11.54 20.12 15.41
C VAL A 202 -11.89 18.72 14.97
N PHE A 203 -10.97 17.97 14.39
CA PHE A 203 -11.16 16.54 14.16
C PHE A 203 -9.99 15.74 14.77
N ILE A 204 -10.19 14.44 14.96
CA ILE A 204 -9.19 13.54 15.53
C ILE A 204 -8.75 12.54 14.47
N ALA A 205 -7.45 12.27 14.38
CA ALA A 205 -6.91 11.22 13.55
C ALA A 205 -5.70 10.53 14.21
N PRO A 206 -5.41 9.26 13.86
CA PRO A 206 -4.18 8.60 14.30
C PRO A 206 -2.94 9.34 13.77
N THR A 207 -2.00 9.67 14.65
CA THR A 207 -0.82 10.48 14.31
C THR A 207 0.00 9.87 13.17
N LEU A 208 0.13 8.53 13.17
CA LEU A 208 0.85 7.78 12.14
C LEU A 208 0.17 7.79 10.75
N HIS A 209 -1.07 8.25 10.63
CA HIS A 209 -1.77 8.34 9.34
C HIS A 209 -1.80 9.78 8.80
N LEU A 210 -1.26 10.73 9.55
CA LEU A 210 -1.12 12.11 9.12
C LEU A 210 0.10 12.24 8.22
N HIS A 211 -0.01 13.05 7.18
CA HIS A 211 1.15 13.44 6.37
C HIS A 211 1.48 14.91 6.60
N SER A 212 2.71 15.19 7.02
CA SER A 212 3.19 16.55 7.26
C SER A 212 3.36 17.31 5.95
N ILE A 213 2.72 18.48 5.85
CA ILE A 213 2.75 19.34 4.66
C ILE A 213 3.50 20.64 4.93
N LYS A 214 4.15 21.18 3.90
CA LYS A 214 4.93 22.43 4.00
C LYS A 214 4.11 23.63 3.54
N THR A 215 4.23 24.72 4.29
CA THR A 215 3.59 26.00 4.00
C THR A 215 4.54 26.94 3.27
N GLN A 216 4.01 27.81 2.41
CA GLN A 216 4.79 28.88 1.79
C GLN A 216 5.03 30.02 2.78
N LYS A 217 6.26 30.56 2.76
CA LYS A 217 6.55 31.81 3.48
C LYS A 217 5.85 32.95 2.75
N LYS A 218 5.21 33.84 3.52
CA LYS A 218 4.57 35.06 3.01
C LYS A 218 5.64 36.11 2.72
N ASP A 219 6.45 35.89 1.69
CA ASP A 219 7.38 36.92 1.22
C ASP A 219 6.62 38.07 0.57
N ARG A 220 7.14 39.31 0.71
CA ARG A 220 6.48 40.54 0.20
C ARG A 220 6.14 40.43 -1.29
N THR A 221 7.07 39.94 -2.10
CA THR A 221 6.89 39.75 -3.54
C THR A 221 5.76 38.78 -3.90
N PHE A 222 5.52 37.76 -3.09
CA PHE A 222 4.41 36.82 -3.29
C PHE A 222 3.06 37.44 -2.89
N LEU A 223 3.04 38.24 -1.83
CA LEU A 223 1.84 38.96 -1.38
C LEU A 223 1.42 40.08 -2.34
N ASP A 224 2.39 40.72 -3.02
CA ASP A 224 2.14 41.81 -3.97
C ASP A 224 1.41 41.32 -5.24
N ASN A 225 1.59 40.05 -5.62
CA ASN A 225 0.92 39.41 -6.76
C ASN A 225 -0.48 38.87 -6.44
N LEU A 226 -0.94 39.01 -5.18
CA LEU A 226 -2.22 38.48 -4.71
C LEU A 226 -3.25 39.59 -4.46
N PRO A 227 -4.55 39.33 -4.71
CA PRO A 227 -5.61 40.29 -4.44
C PRO A 227 -5.71 40.60 -2.95
N ARG A 228 -5.77 41.89 -2.57
CA ARG A 228 -5.81 42.37 -1.17
C ARG A 228 -6.92 41.68 -0.35
N ILE A 229 -6.52 40.78 0.54
CA ILE A 229 -7.39 40.01 1.44
C ILE A 229 -6.78 40.09 2.85
N PRO A 230 -7.56 39.91 3.94
CA PRO A 230 -7.01 39.72 5.28
C PRO A 230 -6.21 38.41 5.39
N TYR A 231 -5.00 38.39 4.82
CA TYR A 231 -4.11 37.23 4.73
C TYR A 231 -3.73 36.64 6.09
N LYS A 232 -3.94 37.36 7.20
CA LYS A 232 -3.73 36.86 8.56
C LYS A 232 -4.56 35.61 8.87
N LYS A 233 -5.71 35.42 8.20
CA LYS A 233 -6.62 34.28 8.40
C LYS A 233 -6.44 33.15 7.38
N CYS A 234 -5.53 33.28 6.41
CA CYS A 234 -5.34 32.28 5.35
C CYS A 234 -3.92 31.70 5.38
N LEU A 235 -3.82 30.44 4.96
CA LEU A 235 -2.56 29.71 4.82
C LEU A 235 -2.33 29.36 3.35
N PHE A 236 -1.09 29.51 2.89
CA PHE A 236 -0.66 29.09 1.55
C PHE A 236 0.22 27.84 1.64
N LEU A 237 -0.09 26.83 0.83
CA LEU A 237 0.64 25.57 0.76
C LEU A 237 1.72 25.63 -0.31
N SER A 238 2.84 24.96 -0.07
CA SER A 238 3.93 24.85 -1.05
C SER A 238 3.61 23.92 -2.22
N GLN A 239 2.66 23.00 -2.02
CA GLN A 239 2.23 21.99 -2.96
C GLN A 239 0.77 22.20 -3.38
N PRO A 240 0.40 21.83 -4.62
CA PRO A 240 -0.98 21.90 -5.09
C PRO A 240 -1.94 21.05 -4.26
N ILE A 241 -3.12 21.59 -3.97
CA ILE A 241 -4.15 20.90 -3.16
C ILE A 241 -4.59 19.58 -3.80
N ASN A 242 -4.74 19.52 -5.13
CA ASN A 242 -5.14 18.29 -5.82
C ASN A 242 -4.04 17.23 -5.74
N THR A 243 -2.77 17.63 -5.86
CA THR A 243 -1.65 16.71 -5.66
C THR A 243 -1.65 16.14 -4.24
N LEU A 244 -1.90 16.98 -3.22
CA LEU A 244 -2.00 16.53 -1.83
C LEU A 244 -3.18 15.56 -1.61
N LYS A 245 -4.32 15.79 -2.27
CA LYS A 245 -5.48 14.87 -2.25
C LYS A 245 -5.13 13.50 -2.85
N VAL A 246 -4.48 13.47 -4.01
CA VAL A 246 -4.05 12.21 -4.65
C VAL A 246 -2.99 11.52 -3.80
N LEU A 247 -2.03 12.29 -3.28
CA LEU A 247 -0.95 11.78 -2.44
C LEU A 247 -1.50 11.11 -1.18
N ILE A 248 -2.38 11.78 -0.44
CA ILE A 248 -2.88 11.26 0.83
C ILE A 248 -3.85 10.09 0.60
N TYR A 249 -4.60 10.09 -0.50
CA TYR A 249 -5.37 8.91 -0.91
C TYR A 249 -4.45 7.73 -1.17
N ASN A 250 -3.39 7.91 -1.96
CA ASN A 250 -2.45 6.84 -2.25
C ASN A 250 -1.75 6.36 -0.97
N ILE A 251 -1.26 7.27 -0.12
CA ILE A 251 -0.70 6.93 1.19
C ILE A 251 -1.69 6.12 2.00
N TYR A 252 -2.96 6.51 2.07
CA TYR A 252 -4.01 5.74 2.74
C TYR A 252 -4.18 4.34 2.13
N THR A 253 -4.27 4.23 0.80
CA THR A 253 -4.40 2.92 0.13
C THR A 253 -3.20 2.01 0.39
N HIS A 254 -1.99 2.58 0.51
CA HIS A 254 -0.75 1.84 0.77
C HIS A 254 -0.49 1.57 2.27
N SER A 255 -0.87 2.48 3.17
CA SER A 255 -0.64 2.38 4.63
C SER A 255 -1.54 1.34 5.30
N ILE A 256 -2.72 1.04 4.74
CA ILE A 256 -3.59 -0.06 5.20
C ILE A 256 -2.95 -1.45 4.90
N GLY A 257 -1.68 -1.51 4.46
CA GLY A 257 -0.95 -2.73 4.12
C GLY A 257 0.50 -2.82 4.64
N ILE A 258 0.92 -1.94 5.56
CA ILE A 258 2.27 -1.97 6.16
C ILE A 258 2.15 -2.38 7.64
N PRO A 259 2.79 -3.48 8.08
CA PRO A 259 3.00 -3.78 9.50
C PRO A 259 3.87 -2.69 10.17
N ASP A 260 3.58 -2.35 11.43
CA ASP A 260 4.16 -1.25 12.24
C ASP A 260 5.69 -1.29 12.48
N THR A 261 6.49 -2.07 11.75
CA THR A 261 7.95 -2.14 11.94
C THR A 261 8.71 -1.48 10.78
N ILE A 262 9.33 -0.34 11.06
CA ILE A 262 10.45 0.21 10.30
C ILE A 262 11.56 -0.85 10.29
N PRO A 263 11.99 -1.41 9.15
CA PRO A 263 13.19 -2.22 9.13
C PRO A 263 14.37 -1.27 9.37
N SER A 264 14.97 -1.37 10.55
CA SER A 264 16.33 -0.91 10.78
C SER A 264 17.22 -1.47 9.67
N SER A 265 17.89 -0.55 8.97
CA SER A 265 18.82 -0.84 7.88
C SER A 265 19.85 -1.90 8.28
N THR A 266 19.70 -3.10 7.75
CA THR A 266 20.82 -4.01 7.53
C THR A 266 21.22 -3.94 6.05
N PRO A 267 22.52 -3.88 5.73
CA PRO A 267 22.97 -3.78 4.35
C PRO A 267 22.63 -5.08 3.61
N LEU A 268 22.05 -4.95 2.41
CA LEU A 268 21.82 -6.09 1.52
C LEU A 268 23.16 -6.74 1.15
N PRO A 269 23.27 -8.07 1.16
CA PRO A 269 24.39 -8.74 0.50
C PRO A 269 24.25 -8.57 -1.02
N THR A 270 25.36 -8.16 -1.63
CA THR A 270 25.60 -8.12 -3.08
C THR A 270 25.38 -9.51 -3.67
N ILE A 271 24.45 -9.65 -4.62
CA ILE A 271 24.31 -10.86 -5.44
C ILE A 271 24.40 -10.46 -6.92
N HIS A 272 25.35 -11.08 -7.61
CA HIS A 272 25.63 -10.97 -9.03
C HIS A 272 24.41 -11.38 -9.89
N PRO A 273 24.23 -10.76 -11.07
CA PRO A 273 23.13 -11.08 -11.97
C PRO A 273 23.44 -12.36 -12.76
N HIS A 274 22.76 -13.46 -12.45
CA HIS A 274 22.64 -14.58 -13.38
C HIS A 274 21.18 -14.84 -13.73
N ASN A 275 20.89 -14.62 -15.01
CA ASN A 275 19.81 -15.16 -15.86
C ASN A 275 18.41 -15.30 -15.23
N ILE A 276 17.62 -14.23 -15.35
CA ILE A 276 16.15 -14.31 -15.32
C ILE A 276 15.69 -14.57 -16.76
N ASN A 277 15.54 -15.83 -17.12
CA ASN A 277 14.66 -16.23 -18.21
C ASN A 277 13.53 -17.09 -17.62
N THR A 278 12.29 -16.65 -17.87
CA THR A 278 11.00 -17.26 -17.50
C THR A 278 10.59 -17.11 -16.02
N LEU A 279 9.87 -16.04 -15.71
CA LEU A 279 9.11 -15.93 -14.47
C LEU A 279 7.81 -16.75 -14.64
N PRO A 280 7.43 -17.65 -13.71
CA PRO A 280 6.28 -18.53 -13.88
C PRO A 280 4.95 -17.77 -13.84
N ASN A 281 3.94 -18.28 -14.54
CA ASN A 281 2.58 -17.70 -14.67
C ASN A 281 1.87 -17.43 -13.33
N ASN A 282 2.23 -18.15 -12.25
CA ASN A 282 1.63 -18.01 -10.91
C ASN A 282 2.34 -17.01 -9.99
N SER A 283 3.55 -16.56 -10.33
CA SER A 283 4.28 -15.57 -9.51
C SER A 283 3.52 -14.25 -9.26
N PRO A 284 2.72 -13.70 -10.22
CA PRO A 284 1.94 -12.50 -9.95
C PRO A 284 0.78 -12.79 -9.01
N LEU A 285 0.22 -14.01 -9.02
CA LEU A 285 -0.89 -14.40 -8.15
C LEU A 285 -0.42 -14.54 -6.70
N ILE A 286 0.72 -15.21 -6.47
CA ILE A 286 1.30 -15.43 -5.14
C ILE A 286 1.63 -14.10 -4.46
N THR A 287 2.38 -13.23 -5.16
CA THR A 287 2.78 -11.92 -4.64
C THR A 287 1.61 -10.95 -4.49
N ARG A 288 0.54 -11.13 -5.27
CA ARG A 288 -0.69 -10.34 -5.13
C ARG A 288 -1.53 -10.75 -3.93
N LEU A 289 -1.63 -12.05 -3.62
CA LEU A 289 -2.54 -12.57 -2.58
C LEU A 289 -1.88 -12.78 -1.22
N LEU A 290 -0.55 -12.81 -1.11
CA LEU A 290 0.17 -13.04 0.14
C LEU A 290 1.10 -11.88 0.51
N LEU A 291 1.22 -11.61 1.81
CA LEU A 291 2.08 -10.56 2.40
C LEU A 291 2.82 -11.08 3.63
N GLY A 292 3.83 -10.31 4.08
CA GLY A 292 4.56 -10.57 5.32
C GLY A 292 5.88 -11.28 5.07
N CYS A 293 5.97 -12.55 5.45
CA CYS A 293 7.22 -13.32 5.41
C CYS A 293 7.75 -13.52 3.97
N SER A 294 8.73 -12.70 3.57
CA SER A 294 9.34 -12.76 2.23
C SER A 294 9.94 -14.12 1.92
N SER A 295 10.61 -14.78 2.87
CA SER A 295 11.20 -16.12 2.65
C SER A 295 10.13 -17.18 2.37
N SER A 296 8.99 -17.13 3.07
CA SER A 296 7.85 -18.01 2.78
C SER A 296 7.27 -17.73 1.39
N ILE A 297 7.11 -16.46 1.01
CA ILE A 297 6.61 -16.07 -0.32
C ILE A 297 7.57 -16.54 -1.42
N TYR A 298 8.88 -16.30 -1.28
CA TYR A 298 9.88 -16.79 -2.23
C TYR A 298 9.90 -18.32 -2.33
N LYS A 299 9.75 -19.02 -1.20
CA LYS A 299 9.65 -20.48 -1.19
C LYS A 299 8.43 -20.97 -1.97
N LEU A 300 7.26 -20.33 -1.81
CA LEU A 300 6.07 -20.66 -2.61
C LEU A 300 6.28 -20.40 -4.10
N ILE A 301 6.92 -19.29 -4.48
CA ILE A 301 7.25 -18.98 -5.88
C ILE A 301 8.17 -20.07 -6.45
N SER A 302 9.25 -20.41 -5.74
CA SER A 302 10.18 -21.47 -6.14
C SER A 302 9.48 -22.83 -6.29
N LEU A 303 8.61 -23.20 -5.35
CA LEU A 303 7.83 -24.42 -5.42
C LEU A 303 6.88 -24.41 -6.63
N SER A 304 6.22 -23.28 -6.90
CA SER A 304 5.34 -23.13 -8.07
C SER A 304 6.08 -23.31 -9.39
N SER A 305 7.33 -22.83 -9.50
CA SER A 305 8.17 -23.08 -10.67
C SER A 305 8.50 -24.57 -10.84
N ARG A 306 8.83 -25.26 -9.74
CA ARG A 306 9.23 -26.68 -9.77
C ARG A 306 8.11 -27.62 -10.20
N ILE A 307 6.85 -27.22 -10.01
CA ILE A 307 5.69 -28.06 -10.32
C ILE A 307 4.89 -27.56 -11.53
N TYR A 308 5.43 -26.61 -12.28
CA TYR A 308 4.71 -25.92 -13.35
C TYR A 308 4.16 -26.86 -14.43
N ASP A 309 4.92 -27.90 -14.80
CA ASP A 309 4.53 -28.85 -15.86
C ASP A 309 3.66 -30.01 -15.35
N ARG A 310 3.29 -30.02 -14.07
CA ARG A 310 2.47 -31.08 -13.46
C ARG A 310 1.00 -30.66 -13.44
N THR A 311 0.10 -31.59 -13.65
CA THR A 311 -1.35 -31.34 -13.70
C THR A 311 -2.14 -32.05 -12.61
N GLN A 312 -1.48 -32.89 -11.81
CA GLN A 312 -2.10 -33.64 -10.73
C GLN A 312 -1.30 -33.47 -9.43
N PHE A 313 -2.03 -33.24 -8.34
CA PHE A 313 -1.44 -32.97 -7.03
C PHE A 313 -2.20 -33.66 -5.90
N THR A 314 -1.45 -34.15 -4.93
CA THR A 314 -1.96 -34.75 -3.70
C THR A 314 -1.28 -34.07 -2.52
N PHE A 315 -2.05 -33.27 -1.78
CA PHE A 315 -1.60 -32.56 -0.60
C PHE A 315 -2.15 -33.17 0.68
N TYR A 316 -1.32 -33.24 1.70
CA TYR A 316 -1.73 -33.42 3.09
C TYR A 316 -1.55 -32.07 3.79
N THR A 317 -2.61 -31.52 4.36
CA THR A 317 -2.63 -30.18 4.97
C THR A 317 -2.95 -30.28 6.45
N ASP A 318 -2.25 -29.49 7.26
CA ASP A 318 -2.52 -29.39 8.69
C ASP A 318 -2.24 -27.99 9.25
N GLY A 319 -2.83 -27.69 10.40
CA GLY A 319 -2.71 -26.44 11.13
C GLY A 319 -2.49 -26.67 12.62
N SER A 320 -1.47 -26.03 13.19
CA SER A 320 -1.17 -26.09 14.62
C SER A 320 -1.46 -24.76 15.31
N VAL A 321 -1.82 -24.86 16.59
CA VAL A 321 -1.93 -23.71 17.50
C VAL A 321 -1.23 -24.04 18.81
N PHE A 322 -0.47 -23.08 19.32
CA PHE A 322 0.24 -23.19 20.59
C PHE A 322 -0.25 -22.09 21.55
N ASN A 323 -0.36 -22.41 22.84
CA ASN A 323 -0.72 -21.48 23.92
C ASN A 323 -1.97 -20.61 23.65
N LEU A 324 -3.02 -21.21 23.06
CA LEU A 324 -4.26 -20.50 22.73
C LEU A 324 -4.85 -19.79 23.96
N GLY A 325 -5.24 -18.53 23.79
CA GLY A 325 -5.79 -17.71 24.87
C GLY A 325 -4.74 -16.92 25.68
N THR A 326 -3.45 -17.09 25.36
CA THR A 326 -2.37 -16.30 25.99
C THR A 326 -1.76 -15.28 25.01
N PRO A 327 -1.04 -14.25 25.50
CA PRO A 327 -0.27 -13.33 24.66
C PRO A 327 0.83 -14.01 23.83
N GLN A 328 1.25 -15.21 24.24
CA GLN A 328 2.24 -16.03 23.53
C GLN A 328 1.60 -17.02 22.55
N SER A 329 0.33 -16.81 22.20
CA SER A 329 -0.35 -17.69 21.25
C SER A 329 0.34 -17.64 19.87
N LEU A 330 0.58 -18.81 19.31
CA LEU A 330 1.21 -18.98 18.00
C LEU A 330 0.35 -19.90 17.14
N SER A 331 0.43 -19.72 15.84
CA SER A 331 -0.23 -20.60 14.88
C SER A 331 0.70 -20.89 13.71
N GLY A 332 0.64 -22.11 13.20
CA GLY A 332 1.43 -22.55 12.06
C GLY A 332 0.55 -23.30 11.06
N SER A 333 0.69 -22.99 9.78
CA SER A 333 0.05 -23.75 8.70
C SER A 333 1.08 -24.56 7.92
N ARG A 334 0.70 -25.75 7.46
CA ARG A 334 1.59 -26.68 6.77
C ARG A 334 0.88 -27.45 5.67
N TRP A 335 1.65 -27.79 4.64
CA TRP A 335 1.30 -28.91 3.77
C TRP A 335 2.52 -29.71 3.31
N VAL A 336 2.25 -30.94 2.87
CA VAL A 336 3.17 -31.85 2.19
C VAL A 336 2.50 -32.28 0.88
N GLU A 337 3.21 -32.12 -0.24
CA GLU A 337 2.80 -32.59 -1.57
C GLU A 337 3.47 -33.95 -1.82
N THR A 338 2.67 -34.94 -2.24
CA THR A 338 3.03 -36.36 -2.18
C THR A 338 2.82 -37.12 -3.50
N THR A 339 2.48 -36.43 -4.58
CA THR A 339 2.20 -37.09 -5.88
C THR A 339 3.45 -37.76 -6.45
N ASP A 340 4.64 -37.26 -6.10
CA ASP A 340 5.90 -37.98 -6.33
C ASP A 340 6.49 -38.40 -4.98
N PRO A 341 6.33 -39.68 -4.58
CA PRO A 341 6.83 -40.19 -3.30
C PRO A 341 8.35 -40.02 -3.11
N ASN A 342 9.11 -39.95 -4.21
CA ASN A 342 10.57 -39.81 -4.18
C ASN A 342 11.03 -38.34 -4.03
N ASN A 343 10.13 -37.38 -4.27
CA ASN A 343 10.44 -35.95 -4.24
C ASN A 343 9.30 -35.17 -3.56
N LEU A 344 9.15 -35.41 -2.26
CA LEU A 344 8.16 -34.72 -1.44
C LEU A 344 8.45 -33.22 -1.36
N LEU A 345 7.45 -32.40 -1.66
CA LEU A 345 7.54 -30.96 -1.49
C LEU A 345 6.84 -30.55 -0.21
N THR A 346 7.44 -29.61 0.53
CA THR A 346 6.89 -29.22 1.82
C THR A 346 6.96 -27.72 2.07
N PHE A 347 5.95 -27.20 2.75
CA PHE A 347 5.85 -25.79 3.09
C PHE A 347 5.24 -25.59 4.47
N ASN A 348 5.84 -24.71 5.26
CA ASN A 348 5.31 -24.18 6.51
C ASN A 348 5.33 -22.65 6.52
N SER A 349 4.41 -22.07 7.29
CA SER A 349 4.42 -20.66 7.63
C SER A 349 3.89 -20.42 9.03
N ARG A 350 4.41 -19.37 9.68
CA ARG A 350 3.82 -18.83 10.91
C ARG A 350 2.67 -17.91 10.57
N LEU A 351 1.61 -18.01 11.36
CA LEU A 351 0.41 -17.19 11.30
C LEU A 351 0.27 -16.42 12.62
N THR A 352 -0.18 -15.18 12.52
CA THR A 352 -0.57 -14.34 13.66
C THR A 352 -1.85 -13.61 13.32
N GLN A 353 -2.49 -13.05 14.34
CA GLN A 353 -3.86 -12.53 14.27
C GLN A 353 -4.90 -13.66 14.11
N HIS A 354 -6.05 -13.53 14.81
CA HIS A 354 -7.16 -14.50 14.76
C HIS A 354 -6.78 -15.98 14.98
N ILE A 355 -5.86 -16.22 15.93
CA ILE A 355 -5.29 -17.54 16.22
C ILE A 355 -6.39 -18.55 16.57
N SER A 356 -6.54 -19.56 15.71
CA SER A 356 -7.43 -20.71 15.88
C SER A 356 -6.94 -21.86 14.98
N SER A 357 -7.23 -23.11 15.35
CA SER A 357 -6.84 -24.28 14.55
C SER A 357 -7.42 -24.18 13.14
N THR A 358 -8.71 -23.82 13.04
CA THR A 358 -9.38 -23.63 11.76
C THR A 358 -8.74 -22.53 10.90
N HIS A 359 -8.22 -21.44 11.48
CA HIS A 359 -7.51 -20.43 10.69
C HIS A 359 -6.22 -21.00 10.07
N ALA A 360 -5.48 -21.80 10.84
CA ALA A 360 -4.26 -22.46 10.37
C ALA A 360 -4.53 -23.47 9.25
N GLU A 361 -5.54 -24.32 9.44
CA GLU A 361 -5.95 -25.35 8.47
C GLU A 361 -6.41 -24.73 7.14
N VAL A 362 -7.24 -23.68 7.18
CA VAL A 362 -7.72 -23.02 5.95
C VAL A 362 -6.58 -22.33 5.21
N MET A 363 -5.63 -21.74 5.94
CA MET A 363 -4.44 -21.13 5.34
C MET A 363 -3.49 -22.18 4.71
N ALA A 364 -3.40 -23.38 5.29
CA ALA A 364 -2.70 -24.50 4.69
C ALA A 364 -3.32 -24.89 3.34
N ILE A 365 -4.65 -24.98 3.26
CA ILE A 365 -5.37 -25.24 2.00
C ILE A 365 -5.10 -24.11 0.99
N LEU A 366 -5.20 -22.84 1.39
CA LEU A 366 -4.95 -21.71 0.50
C LEU A 366 -3.54 -21.75 -0.10
N THR A 367 -2.53 -21.97 0.73
CA THR A 367 -1.12 -21.98 0.29
C THR A 367 -0.75 -23.22 -0.53
N ALA A 368 -1.47 -24.34 -0.38
CA ALA A 368 -1.33 -25.49 -1.26
C ALA A 368 -1.91 -25.21 -2.65
N LEU A 369 -3.09 -24.57 -2.71
CA LEU A 369 -3.76 -24.28 -3.99
C LEU A 369 -3.05 -23.17 -4.79
N ILE A 370 -2.49 -22.16 -4.13
CA ILE A 370 -1.92 -20.99 -4.83
C ILE A 370 -0.70 -21.30 -5.70
N ILE A 371 0.00 -22.41 -5.41
CA ILE A 371 1.18 -22.83 -6.18
C ILE A 371 0.80 -23.71 -7.39
N CYS A 372 -0.42 -24.21 -7.45
CA CYS A 372 -0.85 -25.15 -8.48
C CYS A 372 -1.09 -24.45 -9.84
N PRO A 373 -0.60 -25.02 -10.95
CA PRO A 373 -0.79 -24.47 -12.29
C PRO A 373 -2.24 -24.62 -12.78
N HIS A 374 -2.52 -23.97 -13.90
CA HIS A 374 -3.85 -23.90 -14.48
C HIS A 374 -4.41 -25.29 -14.84
N SER A 375 -5.72 -25.49 -14.70
CA SER A 375 -6.44 -26.73 -15.03
C SER A 375 -5.96 -27.99 -14.29
N SER A 376 -5.39 -27.84 -13.09
CA SER A 376 -4.89 -28.98 -12.32
C SER A 376 -5.98 -29.71 -11.55
N LEU A 377 -5.83 -31.04 -11.41
CA LEU A 377 -6.58 -31.89 -10.49
C LEU A 377 -5.85 -31.98 -9.14
N ILE A 378 -6.53 -31.63 -8.05
CA ILE A 378 -5.92 -31.48 -6.74
C ILE A 378 -6.73 -32.26 -5.70
N ASN A 379 -6.09 -33.25 -5.07
CA ASN A 379 -6.62 -33.97 -3.92
C ASN A 379 -6.01 -33.38 -2.65
N VAL A 380 -6.83 -32.90 -1.73
CA VAL A 380 -6.39 -32.36 -0.44
C VAL A 380 -6.91 -33.24 0.68
N TYR A 381 -6.01 -33.90 1.40
CA TYR A 381 -6.29 -34.69 2.58
C TYR A 381 -6.13 -33.82 3.82
N THR A 382 -7.19 -33.71 4.62
CA THR A 382 -7.21 -32.94 5.87
C THR A 382 -8.03 -33.66 6.94
N ASP A 383 -7.62 -33.52 8.19
CA ASP A 383 -8.38 -34.00 9.35
C ASP A 383 -9.44 -32.98 9.82
N SER A 384 -9.53 -31.81 9.21
CA SER A 384 -10.52 -30.80 9.59
C SER A 384 -11.85 -31.00 8.86
N SER A 385 -12.81 -31.65 9.54
CA SER A 385 -14.18 -31.77 9.05
C SER A 385 -14.85 -30.41 8.83
N SER A 386 -14.47 -29.41 9.65
CA SER A 386 -14.96 -28.04 9.56
C SER A 386 -14.52 -27.35 8.26
N CYS A 387 -13.27 -27.58 7.83
CA CYS A 387 -12.75 -27.08 6.57
C CYS A 387 -13.46 -27.73 5.38
N ILE A 388 -13.65 -29.05 5.39
CA ILE A 388 -14.35 -29.77 4.32
C ILE A 388 -15.79 -29.27 4.16
N HIS A 389 -16.53 -29.18 5.28
CA HIS A 389 -17.90 -28.67 5.26
C HIS A 389 -17.97 -27.24 4.71
N THR A 390 -17.07 -26.36 5.16
CA THR A 390 -17.05 -24.97 4.74
C THR A 390 -16.62 -24.82 3.28
N PHE A 391 -15.68 -25.62 2.81
CA PHE A 391 -15.25 -25.67 1.41
C PHE A 391 -16.42 -26.01 0.47
N ASN A 392 -17.14 -27.09 0.76
CA ASN A 392 -18.32 -27.49 -0.02
C ASN A 392 -19.40 -26.42 0.00
N LYS A 393 -19.55 -25.73 1.15
CA LYS A 393 -20.46 -24.61 1.30
C LYS A 393 -20.06 -23.44 0.40
N ILE A 394 -18.81 -22.95 0.44
CA ILE A 394 -18.40 -21.74 -0.31
C ILE A 394 -18.40 -21.92 -1.84
N LEU A 395 -18.19 -23.16 -2.30
CA LEU A 395 -18.23 -23.50 -3.72
C LEU A 395 -19.65 -23.56 -4.28
N ASN A 396 -20.65 -23.73 -3.42
CA ASN A 396 -22.04 -23.67 -3.86
C ASN A 396 -22.36 -22.28 -4.44
N PRO A 397 -22.75 -22.19 -5.72
CA PRO A 397 -23.00 -20.92 -6.40
C PRO A 397 -24.17 -20.13 -5.79
N LEU A 398 -25.06 -20.80 -5.04
CA LEU A 398 -26.22 -20.18 -4.38
C LEU A 398 -25.83 -19.40 -3.11
N ILE A 399 -24.57 -19.46 -2.67
CA ILE A 399 -24.11 -18.68 -1.52
C ILE A 399 -23.73 -17.27 -1.95
N GLY A 400 -24.65 -16.35 -1.72
CA GLY A 400 -24.41 -14.91 -1.88
C GLY A 400 -23.38 -14.35 -0.87
N THR A 401 -22.78 -13.23 -1.23
CA THR A 401 -21.71 -12.53 -0.49
C THR A 401 -22.03 -12.32 0.99
N ARG A 402 -23.28 -11.97 1.32
CA ARG A 402 -23.74 -11.76 2.70
C ARG A 402 -23.66 -13.02 3.58
N LYS A 403 -23.97 -14.20 3.01
CA LYS A 403 -23.87 -15.48 3.75
C LYS A 403 -22.40 -15.85 3.94
N LEU A 404 -21.55 -15.55 2.94
CA LEU A 404 -20.12 -15.81 3.00
C LEU A 404 -19.42 -14.97 4.09
N GLN A 405 -19.76 -13.68 4.25
CA GLN A 405 -19.22 -12.83 5.32
C GLN A 405 -19.57 -13.30 6.75
N LYS A 406 -20.56 -14.19 6.90
CA LYS A 406 -20.91 -14.81 8.20
C LYS A 406 -20.10 -16.07 8.49
N ILE A 407 -19.26 -16.52 7.57
CA ILE A 407 -18.38 -17.66 7.75
C ILE A 407 -17.09 -17.17 8.43
N PRO A 408 -16.57 -17.82 9.47
CA PRO A 408 -15.25 -17.50 10.01
C PRO A 408 -14.16 -17.65 8.93
N ASN A 409 -13.13 -16.81 8.98
CA ASN A 409 -12.02 -16.83 8.02
C ASN A 409 -12.48 -16.58 6.57
N HIS A 410 -13.59 -15.83 6.37
CA HIS A 410 -14.21 -15.62 5.07
C HIS A 410 -13.27 -15.01 4.01
N LEU A 411 -12.25 -14.25 4.43
CA LEU A 411 -11.27 -13.67 3.50
C LEU A 411 -10.35 -14.74 2.91
N ILE A 412 -9.89 -15.69 3.73
CA ILE A 412 -9.10 -16.83 3.26
C ILE A 412 -9.94 -17.70 2.32
N TRP A 413 -11.20 -17.95 2.67
CA TRP A 413 -12.14 -18.66 1.80
C TRP A 413 -12.42 -17.96 0.46
N LEU A 414 -12.48 -16.62 0.45
CA LEU A 414 -12.57 -15.87 -0.80
C LEU A 414 -11.30 -15.98 -1.62
N GLY A 415 -10.13 -15.98 -0.98
CA GLY A 415 -8.86 -16.27 -1.64
C GLY A 415 -8.86 -17.65 -2.31
N ILE A 416 -9.29 -18.69 -1.59
CA ILE A 416 -9.44 -20.05 -2.13
C ILE A 416 -10.40 -20.06 -3.33
N LYS A 417 -11.60 -19.49 -3.17
CA LYS A 417 -12.59 -19.42 -4.26
C LYS A 417 -12.04 -18.67 -5.48
N TYR A 418 -11.29 -17.59 -5.24
CA TYR A 418 -10.66 -16.83 -6.31
C TYR A 418 -9.60 -17.65 -7.04
N ILE A 419 -8.66 -18.28 -6.33
CA ILE A 419 -7.60 -19.11 -6.92
C ILE A 419 -8.21 -20.24 -7.77
N ILE A 420 -9.20 -20.94 -7.25
CA ILE A 420 -9.91 -22.02 -7.97
C ILE A 420 -10.50 -21.50 -9.28
N SER A 421 -11.18 -20.35 -9.23
CA SER A 421 -11.77 -19.75 -10.42
C SER A 421 -10.73 -19.21 -11.41
N PHE A 422 -9.64 -18.63 -10.91
CA PHE A 422 -8.61 -17.97 -11.73
C PHE A 422 -7.72 -18.98 -12.45
N ASN A 423 -7.39 -20.10 -11.80
CA ASN A 423 -6.58 -21.18 -12.38
C ASN A 423 -7.42 -22.36 -12.89
N HIS A 424 -8.75 -22.27 -12.89
CA HIS A 424 -9.66 -23.36 -13.31
C HIS A 424 -9.34 -24.70 -12.64
N LEU A 425 -9.08 -24.69 -11.34
CA LEU A 425 -8.65 -25.87 -10.58
C LEU A 425 -9.83 -26.82 -10.32
N ASN A 426 -9.57 -28.13 -10.42
CA ASN A 426 -10.49 -29.16 -9.94
C ASN A 426 -10.00 -29.67 -8.58
N VAL A 427 -10.69 -29.31 -7.50
CA VAL A 427 -10.22 -29.54 -6.12
C VAL A 427 -11.19 -30.46 -5.38
N ILE A 428 -10.67 -31.54 -4.81
CA ILE A 428 -11.41 -32.52 -4.01
C ILE A 428 -10.77 -32.59 -2.62
N LEU A 429 -11.58 -32.38 -1.58
CA LEU A 429 -11.14 -32.51 -0.19
C LEU A 429 -11.56 -33.86 0.38
N HIS A 430 -10.59 -34.58 0.96
CA HIS A 430 -10.76 -35.90 1.57
C HIS A 430 -10.55 -35.81 3.08
N LYS A 431 -11.44 -36.45 3.84
CA LYS A 431 -11.31 -36.56 5.29
C LYS A 431 -10.33 -37.67 5.64
N VAL A 432 -9.28 -37.34 6.38
CA VAL A 432 -8.41 -38.31 7.05
C VAL A 432 -8.72 -38.39 8.55
N LYS A 433 -8.45 -39.55 9.15
CA LYS A 433 -8.64 -39.75 10.59
C LYS A 433 -7.42 -39.14 11.31
N ALA A 434 -7.69 -38.31 12.32
CA ALA A 434 -6.62 -37.75 13.14
C ALA A 434 -5.95 -38.88 13.94
N HIS A 435 -4.63 -38.81 14.13
CA HIS A 435 -3.85 -39.75 14.94
C HIS A 435 -4.02 -41.23 14.57
N SER A 436 -4.12 -41.53 13.26
CA SER A 436 -4.31 -42.90 12.76
C SER A 436 -3.05 -43.49 12.11
N ASN A 437 -1.86 -43.03 12.46
CA ASN A 437 -0.56 -43.47 11.92
C ASN A 437 -0.48 -43.38 10.38
N ILE A 438 -1.12 -42.36 9.78
CA ILE A 438 -1.02 -42.12 8.34
C ILE A 438 0.26 -41.29 8.11
N LEU A 439 1.27 -41.93 7.52
CA LEU A 439 2.63 -41.37 7.34
C LEU A 439 2.65 -39.89 6.92
N TYR A 440 1.95 -39.52 5.85
CA TYR A 440 1.98 -38.16 5.31
C TYR A 440 1.14 -37.16 6.12
N ASN A 441 0.10 -37.63 6.81
CA ASN A 441 -0.68 -36.80 7.73
C ASN A 441 0.14 -36.47 8.98
N ASP A 442 0.79 -37.47 9.57
CA ASP A 442 1.64 -37.28 10.74
C ASP A 442 2.86 -36.42 10.40
N MET A 443 3.37 -36.55 9.17
CA MET A 443 4.38 -35.64 8.64
C MET A 443 3.84 -34.20 8.59
N ALA A 444 2.62 -33.97 8.12
CA ALA A 444 2.00 -32.64 8.10
C ALA A 444 1.82 -32.06 9.52
N ASP A 445 1.36 -32.83 10.50
CA ASP A 445 1.18 -32.39 11.90
C ASP A 445 2.51 -31.98 12.56
N ASN A 446 3.51 -32.86 12.50
CA ASN A 446 4.84 -32.58 13.06
C ASN A 446 5.45 -31.31 12.48
N LEU A 447 5.26 -31.14 11.19
CA LEU A 447 5.77 -30.01 10.48
C LEU A 447 4.96 -28.72 10.73
N ALA A 448 3.66 -28.80 11.02
CA ALA A 448 2.84 -27.67 11.42
C ALA A 448 3.31 -27.10 12.76
N LYS A 449 3.70 -27.96 13.71
CA LYS A 449 4.31 -27.54 15.00
C LYS A 449 5.59 -26.75 14.78
N SER A 450 6.47 -27.21 13.87
CA SER A 450 7.70 -26.48 13.52
C SER A 450 7.46 -25.09 12.92
N GLY A 451 6.34 -24.90 12.20
CA GLY A 451 5.99 -23.63 11.56
C GLY A 451 5.75 -22.48 12.53
N THR A 452 5.33 -22.79 13.76
CA THR A 452 5.10 -21.78 14.82
C THR A 452 6.37 -21.03 15.23
N GLN A 453 7.54 -21.64 15.02
CA GLN A 453 8.86 -21.12 15.40
C GLN A 453 9.49 -20.23 14.31
N LEU A 454 8.83 -20.03 13.16
CA LEU A 454 9.36 -19.15 12.12
C LEU A 454 9.37 -17.68 12.60
N PRO A 455 10.33 -16.86 12.15
CA PRO A 455 10.53 -15.51 12.68
C PRO A 455 9.45 -14.51 12.22
N HIS A 456 8.87 -14.72 11.05
CA HIS A 456 7.92 -13.78 10.43
C HIS A 456 6.61 -14.45 10.03
N THR A 457 5.55 -13.65 10.04
CA THR A 457 4.18 -14.10 9.77
C THR A 457 3.82 -13.97 8.29
N LEU A 458 3.06 -14.93 7.78
CA LEU A 458 2.38 -14.87 6.48
C LEU A 458 0.93 -14.38 6.65
N TYR A 459 0.51 -13.44 5.81
CA TYR A 459 -0.83 -12.87 5.82
C TYR A 459 -1.48 -12.98 4.44
N ILE A 460 -2.82 -13.04 4.41
CA ILE A 460 -3.58 -12.84 3.18
C ILE A 460 -3.70 -11.35 2.86
N ASN A 461 -3.45 -10.99 1.61
CA ASN A 461 -3.67 -9.65 1.08
C ASN A 461 -5.15 -9.44 0.72
N PHE A 462 -5.98 -9.22 1.73
CA PHE A 462 -7.43 -9.13 1.55
C PHE A 462 -7.89 -7.99 0.64
N LYS A 463 -7.04 -6.97 0.40
CA LYS A 463 -7.36 -5.85 -0.52
C LYS A 463 -7.34 -6.26 -1.99
N ASN A 464 -6.53 -7.25 -2.32
CA ASN A 464 -6.39 -7.75 -3.69
C ASN A 464 -7.37 -8.89 -3.99
N LEU A 465 -8.30 -9.17 -3.08
CA LEU A 465 -9.39 -10.10 -3.33
C LEU A 465 -10.47 -9.43 -4.20
N PRO A 466 -10.95 -10.10 -5.26
CA PRO A 466 -11.96 -9.51 -6.13
C PRO A 466 -13.31 -9.37 -5.42
N ARG A 467 -14.14 -8.44 -5.92
CA ARG A 467 -15.54 -8.25 -5.51
C ARG A 467 -15.74 -7.89 -4.01
N GLN A 468 -14.74 -7.27 -3.39
CA GLN A 468 -14.83 -6.67 -2.06
C GLN A 468 -15.06 -5.16 -2.19
N ASN A 469 -16.26 -4.68 -1.87
CA ASN A 469 -16.54 -3.24 -1.86
C ASN A 469 -15.98 -2.55 -0.60
N ALA A 470 -15.92 -3.29 0.52
CA ALA A 470 -15.36 -2.83 1.78
C ALA A 470 -15.04 -4.04 2.68
N THR A 471 -13.94 -3.95 3.43
CA THR A 471 -13.57 -4.93 4.46
C THR A 471 -13.51 -4.22 5.80
N LEU A 472 -14.20 -4.77 6.81
CA LEU A 472 -14.15 -4.22 8.16
C LEU A 472 -12.79 -4.52 8.78
N THR A 473 -12.17 -3.52 9.36
CA THR A 473 -10.91 -3.64 10.11
C THR A 473 -11.10 -3.18 11.54
N TRP A 474 -10.32 -3.73 12.46
CA TRP A 474 -10.28 -3.27 13.85
C TRP A 474 -9.10 -2.34 14.07
N LEU A 475 -9.35 -1.05 14.34
CA LEU A 475 -8.30 -0.05 14.61
C LEU A 475 -7.16 -0.04 13.56
N ASN A 476 -7.46 -0.43 12.32
CA ASN A 476 -6.47 -0.66 11.25
C ASN A 476 -5.37 -1.69 11.58
N LEU A 477 -5.55 -2.54 12.60
CA LEU A 477 -4.62 -3.62 12.97
C LEU A 477 -4.72 -4.82 12.03
N GLY A 478 -5.89 -5.03 11.42
CA GLY A 478 -6.14 -6.13 10.50
C GLY A 478 -7.64 -6.27 10.20
N PRO A 479 -7.99 -7.12 9.22
CA PRO A 479 -9.38 -7.39 8.90
C PRO A 479 -10.09 -8.14 10.03
N ILE A 480 -11.38 -7.92 10.17
CA ILE A 480 -12.23 -8.69 11.08
C ILE A 480 -12.68 -9.96 10.35
N GLU A 481 -12.01 -11.09 10.65
CA GLU A 481 -12.27 -12.36 9.98
C GLU A 481 -13.36 -13.22 10.64
N ARG A 482 -13.89 -12.76 11.78
CA ARG A 482 -15.02 -13.36 12.50
C ARG A 482 -16.35 -12.73 12.07
N PRO A 483 -17.49 -13.42 12.26
CA PRO A 483 -18.80 -12.84 11.99
C PRO A 483 -18.99 -11.54 12.79
N THR A 484 -19.17 -10.42 12.10
CA THR A 484 -19.12 -9.06 12.68
C THR A 484 -20.00 -8.89 13.91
N ARG A 485 -21.23 -9.43 13.88
CA ARG A 485 -22.17 -9.34 15.01
C ARG A 485 -21.66 -10.08 16.25
N LYS A 486 -21.03 -11.24 16.07
CA LYS A 486 -20.46 -12.01 17.18
C LYS A 486 -19.23 -11.31 17.73
N TRP A 487 -18.32 -10.90 16.85
CA TRP A 487 -17.13 -10.15 17.22
C TRP A 487 -17.46 -8.85 18.00
N ALA A 488 -18.48 -8.09 17.56
CA ALA A 488 -18.90 -6.88 18.25
C ALA A 488 -19.51 -7.16 19.63
N LYS A 489 -20.30 -8.24 19.75
CA LYS A 489 -20.83 -8.69 21.06
C LYS A 489 -19.72 -9.07 22.01
N ASP A 490 -18.76 -9.87 21.54
CA ASP A 490 -17.62 -10.35 22.33
C ASP A 490 -16.82 -9.15 22.90
N ILE A 491 -16.54 -8.13 22.06
CA ILE A 491 -15.85 -6.91 22.52
C ILE A 491 -16.66 -6.14 23.56
N ILE A 492 -17.97 -5.98 23.36
CA ILE A 492 -18.83 -5.26 24.32
C ILE A 492 -18.93 -6.03 25.64
N SER A 493 -18.91 -7.36 25.61
CA SER A 493 -18.94 -8.21 26.80
C SER A 493 -17.62 -8.28 27.57
N CYS A 494 -16.50 -7.87 26.99
CA CYS A 494 -15.20 -7.75 27.66
C CYS A 494 -15.10 -6.50 28.56
N ARG A 495 -16.22 -6.05 29.16
CA ARG A 495 -16.26 -4.93 30.11
C ARG A 495 -15.88 -5.36 31.52
#